data_AF-A0A0D0E6L4-F1
#
_entry.id   AF-A0A0D0E6L4-F1
#
_cell.length_a   1.000
_cell.length_b   1.000
_cell.length_c   1.000
_cell.angle_alpha   90.00
_cell.angle_beta   90.00
_cell.angle_gamma   90.00
#
_symmetry.space_group_name_H-M   'P 1'
#
loop_
_entity.id
_entity.type
_entity.pdbx_description
1 polymer ?
#
loop_
_entity_poly.entity_id
_entity_poly.type
_entity_poly.pdbx_seq_one_letter_code
_entity_poly.pdbx_strand_id
1 'polypeptide(L)'
;MASLQGYVDRRVLLVLQDGRVIVGTLVGFDQKSNVVLSESKERVYSMEEGVEEIPLGLYLVKGDMIVLIGEIDDAIDEAVDLATIHAEPILPIRY
;
A
#
# COMPACT_ATOMS: atom_id res chain seq x y z
N MET A 1 6.43 -6.46 -21.91
CA MET A 1 5.68 -5.31 -21.37
C MET A 1 5.41 -5.58 -19.91
N ALA A 2 5.86 -4.72 -19.01
CA ALA A 2 5.42 -4.76 -17.62
C ALA A 2 4.06 -4.05 -17.54
N SER A 3 3.07 -4.67 -16.90
CA SER A 3 1.70 -4.15 -16.78
C SER A 3 1.16 -4.49 -15.39
N LEU A 4 0.30 -3.61 -14.86
CA LEU A 4 -0.42 -3.84 -13.61
C LEU A 4 -1.62 -4.79 -13.77
N GLN A 5 -1.92 -5.24 -14.99
CA GLN A 5 -3.05 -6.13 -15.28
C GLN A 5 -3.07 -7.39 -14.42
N GLY A 6 -1.90 -7.95 -14.09
CA GLY A 6 -1.81 -9.16 -13.25
C GLY A 6 -2.17 -8.95 -11.78
N TYR A 7 -2.23 -7.70 -11.33
CA TYR A 7 -2.54 -7.33 -9.95
C TYR A 7 -4.01 -6.92 -9.77
N VAL A 8 -4.79 -6.82 -10.85
CA VAL A 8 -6.21 -6.47 -10.76
C VAL A 8 -6.95 -7.55 -9.96
N ASP A 9 -7.85 -7.11 -9.09
CA ASP A 9 -8.60 -7.92 -8.11
C ASP A 9 -7.70 -8.64 -7.08
N ARG A 10 -6.43 -8.25 -6.98
CA ARG A 10 -5.51 -8.73 -5.92
C ARG A 10 -5.26 -7.66 -4.88
N ARG A 11 -4.97 -8.10 -3.66
CA ARG A 11 -4.53 -7.23 -2.59
C ARG A 11 -3.07 -6.82 -2.83
N VAL A 12 -2.83 -5.51 -2.79
CA VAL A 12 -1.53 -4.92 -3.06
C VAL A 12 -1.12 -3.96 -1.95
N LEU A 13 0.18 -3.86 -1.74
CA LEU A 13 0.84 -2.85 -0.92
C LEU A 13 1.45 -1.79 -1.84
N LEU A 14 1.15 -0.54 -1.56
CA LEU A 14 1.71 0.64 -2.21
C LEU A 14 2.63 1.36 -1.24
N VAL A 15 3.75 1.82 -1.74
CA VAL A 15 4.59 2.83 -1.06
C VAL A 15 4.54 4.12 -1.87
N LEU A 16 4.20 5.21 -1.20
CA LEU A 16 4.11 6.53 -1.81
C LEU A 16 5.38 7.35 -1.59
N GLN A 17 5.58 8.41 -2.39
CA GLN A 17 6.76 9.27 -2.31
C GLN A 17 6.93 9.97 -0.97
N ASP A 18 5.83 10.20 -0.24
CA ASP A 18 5.83 10.81 1.09
C ASP A 18 6.12 9.81 2.22
N GLY A 19 6.35 8.54 1.89
CA GLY A 19 6.65 7.47 2.84
C GLY A 19 5.42 6.71 3.34
N ARG A 20 4.20 7.08 2.89
CA ARG A 20 2.98 6.39 3.31
C ARG A 20 2.89 5.00 2.70
N VAL A 21 2.38 4.05 3.49
CA VAL A 21 2.16 2.66 3.09
C VAL A 21 0.67 2.40 3.04
N ILE A 22 0.15 1.99 1.88
CA ILE A 22 -1.28 1.75 1.68
C ILE A 22 -1.48 0.32 1.22
N VAL A 23 -2.40 -0.39 1.86
CA VAL A 23 -2.83 -1.72 1.46
C VAL A 23 -4.26 -1.64 0.96
N GLY A 24 -4.58 -2.30 -0.15
CA GLY A 24 -5.95 -2.37 -0.67
C GLY A 24 -6.05 -3.29 -1.86
N THR A 25 -7.25 -3.52 -2.36
CA THR A 25 -7.49 -4.34 -3.54
C THR A 25 -7.43 -3.47 -4.79
N LEU A 26 -6.57 -3.80 -5.76
CA LEU A 26 -6.45 -3.04 -7.00
C LEU A 26 -7.66 -3.30 -7.90
N VAL A 27 -8.55 -2.31 -8.03
CA VAL A 27 -9.75 -2.43 -8.87
C VAL A 27 -9.57 -1.85 -10.26
N GLY A 28 -8.55 -1.01 -10.47
CA GLY A 28 -8.30 -0.42 -11.78
C GLY A 28 -7.03 0.41 -11.83
N PHE A 29 -6.51 0.58 -13.04
CA PHE A 29 -5.36 1.43 -13.32
C PHE A 29 -5.46 2.05 -14.72
N ASP A 30 -4.67 3.08 -15.00
CA ASP A 30 -4.54 3.67 -16.33
C ASP A 30 -3.10 3.61 -16.87
N GLN A 31 -2.88 4.14 -18.08
CA GLN A 31 -1.55 4.14 -18.74
C GLN A 31 -0.52 5.03 -18.04
N LYS A 32 -0.93 5.89 -17.10
CA LYS A 32 -0.05 6.72 -16.28
C LYS A 32 0.19 6.12 -14.90
N SER A 33 -0.24 4.87 -14.68
CA SER A 33 -0.19 4.18 -13.39
C SER A 33 -0.98 4.89 -12.29
N ASN A 34 -1.97 5.72 -12.63
CA ASN A 34 -2.97 6.09 -11.63
C ASN A 34 -3.74 4.83 -11.25
N VAL A 35 -3.95 4.60 -9.96
CA VAL A 35 -4.59 3.37 -9.46
C VAL A 35 -5.77 3.69 -8.57
N VAL A 36 -6.79 2.85 -8.67
CA VAL A 36 -7.93 2.85 -7.77
C VAL A 36 -7.82 1.61 -6.89
N LEU A 37 -7.84 1.82 -5.59
CA LEU A 37 -7.86 0.77 -4.58
C LEU A 37 -9.22 0.74 -3.88
N SER A 38 -9.80 -0.44 -3.69
CA SER A 38 -10.94 -0.63 -2.79
C SER A 38 -10.47 -1.22 -1.46
N GLU A 39 -11.31 -1.07 -0.43
CA GLU A 39 -11.07 -1.60 0.93
C GLU A 39 -9.69 -1.20 1.49
N SER A 40 -9.27 0.01 1.13
CA SER A 40 -7.93 0.49 1.38
C SER A 40 -7.74 0.85 2.85
N LYS A 41 -6.54 0.58 3.35
CA LYS A 41 -6.07 0.95 4.69
C LYS A 41 -4.67 1.53 4.59
N GLU A 42 -4.38 2.56 5.36
CA GLU A 42 -3.02 3.05 5.56
C GLU A 42 -2.38 2.31 6.74
N ARG A 43 -1.16 1.81 6.54
CA ARG A 43 -0.33 1.20 7.60
C ARG A 43 0.65 2.25 8.12
N VAL A 44 0.48 2.63 9.38
CA VAL A 44 1.36 3.59 10.06
C VAL A 44 2.34 2.81 10.92
N TYR A 45 3.62 2.91 10.58
CA TYR A 45 4.71 2.24 11.30
C TYR A 45 5.33 3.20 12.31
N SER A 46 5.58 2.72 13.53
CA SER A 46 6.20 3.47 14.63
C SER A 46 7.18 2.59 15.40
N MET A 47 8.15 3.22 16.07
CA MET A 47 9.04 2.55 17.02
C MET A 47 8.44 2.45 18.43
N GLU A 48 7.41 3.26 18.73
CA GLU A 48 6.81 3.35 20.07
C GLU A 48 5.53 2.51 20.18
N GLU A 49 4.75 2.43 19.09
CA GLU A 49 3.48 1.72 19.01
C GLU A 49 3.54 0.66 17.92
N GLY A 50 2.65 -0.34 18.02
CA GLY A 50 2.48 -1.33 16.95
C GLY A 50 1.94 -0.69 15.67
N VAL A 51 1.96 -1.43 14.57
CA VAL A 51 1.46 -0.91 13.29
C VAL A 51 -0.05 -0.65 13.39
N GLU A 52 -0.45 0.58 13.10
CA GLU A 52 -1.86 1.00 13.06
C GLU A 52 -2.41 0.89 11.64
N GLU A 53 -3.64 0.38 11.48
CA GLU A 53 -4.35 0.36 10.21
C GLU A 53 -5.50 1.38 10.19
N ILE A 54 -5.34 2.46 9.41
CA ILE A 54 -6.34 3.51 9.26
C ILE A 54 -7.19 3.24 8.01
N PRO A 55 -8.52 3.04 8.13
CA PRO A 55 -9.38 2.75 6.99
C PRO A 55 -9.54 3.97 6.08
N LEU A 56 -9.30 3.78 4.78
CA LEU A 56 -9.46 4.78 3.72
C LEU A 56 -10.64 4.46 2.78
N GLY A 57 -11.02 3.17 2.67
CA GLY A 57 -12.11 2.73 1.79
C GLY A 57 -11.71 2.76 0.31
N LEU A 58 -12.47 3.47 -0.53
CA LEU A 58 -12.10 3.68 -1.93
C LEU A 58 -11.05 4.79 -2.04
N TYR A 59 -9.87 4.47 -2.57
CA TYR A 59 -8.74 5.37 -2.59
C TYR A 59 -8.14 5.49 -4.00
N LEU A 60 -8.10 6.71 -4.53
CA LEU A 60 -7.49 7.01 -5.84
C LEU A 60 -6.10 7.57 -5.61
N VAL A 61 -5.09 6.91 -6.16
CA VAL A 61 -3.68 7.34 -6.07
C VAL A 61 -3.18 7.79 -7.44
N LYS A 62 -2.55 8.95 -7.46
CA LYS A 62 -1.91 9.50 -8.65
C LYS A 62 -0.61 8.76 -8.92
N GLY A 63 -0.39 8.31 -10.15
CA GLY A 63 0.70 7.39 -10.50
C GLY A 63 2.11 7.94 -10.29
N ASP A 64 2.30 9.26 -10.37
CA ASP A 64 3.58 9.89 -10.06
C ASP A 64 3.94 9.81 -8.57
N MET A 65 2.95 9.71 -7.68
CA MET A 65 3.17 9.53 -6.24
C MET A 65 3.55 8.10 -5.86
N ILE A 66 3.42 7.14 -6.76
CA ILE A 66 3.66 5.72 -6.47
C ILE A 66 5.12 5.39 -6.70
N VAL A 67 5.77 4.84 -5.67
CA VAL A 67 7.16 4.37 -5.73
C VAL A 67 7.20 2.88 -6.06
N LEU A 68 6.28 2.11 -5.47
CA LEU A 68 6.27 0.65 -5.51
C LEU A 68 4.82 0.15 -5.41
N ILE A 69 4.51 -0.91 -6.13
CA ILE A 69 3.31 -1.74 -5.97
C ILE A 69 3.77 -3.19 -5.83
N GLY A 70 3.41 -3.85 -4.74
CA GLY A 70 3.70 -5.26 -4.48
C GLY A 70 2.44 -6.05 -4.18
N GLU A 71 2.28 -7.22 -4.78
CA GLU A 71 1.22 -8.16 -4.41
C GLU A 71 1.47 -8.71 -3.00
N ILE A 72 0.41 -8.83 -2.21
CA ILE A 72 0.47 -9.40 -0.88
C ILE A 72 -0.10 -10.82 -0.95
N ASP A 73 0.52 -11.75 -0.20
CA ASP A 73 -0.09 -13.03 0.10
C ASP A 73 -1.02 -12.86 1.31
N ASP A 74 -2.32 -12.97 1.08
CA ASP A 74 -3.35 -12.73 2.10
C ASP A 74 -3.18 -13.65 3.32
N ALA A 75 -2.81 -14.92 3.12
CA ALA A 75 -2.68 -15.87 4.22
C ALA A 75 -1.49 -15.54 5.12
N ILE A 76 -0.40 -15.05 4.53
CA ILE A 76 0.78 -14.62 5.29
C ILE A 76 0.47 -13.30 6.01
N ASP A 77 -0.17 -12.34 5.35
CA ASP A 77 -0.50 -11.03 5.93
C ASP A 77 -1.46 -11.16 7.12
N GLU A 78 -2.49 -12.02 7.02
CA GLU A 78 -3.44 -12.27 8.10
C GLU A 78 -2.82 -13.02 9.29
N ALA A 79 -1.79 -13.83 9.06
CA ALA A 79 -1.10 -14.55 10.12
C ALA A 79 -0.14 -13.66 10.94
N VAL A 80 0.17 -12.45 10.46
CA VAL A 80 1.09 -11.52 11.10
C VAL A 80 0.34 -10.61 12.07
N ASP A 81 0.75 -10.64 13.35
CA ASP A 81 0.24 -9.71 14.35
C ASP A 81 0.92 -8.33 14.22
N LEU A 82 0.32 -7.47 13.40
CA LEU A 82 0.79 -6.11 13.10
C LEU A 82 0.98 -5.25 14.38
N ALA A 83 0.20 -5.48 15.43
CA ALA A 83 0.30 -4.73 16.68
C ALA A 83 1.61 -5.00 17.45
N THR A 84 2.33 -6.07 17.10
CA THR A 84 3.63 -6.42 17.70
C THR A 84 4.83 -5.94 16.90
N ILE A 85 4.60 -5.37 15.70
CA ILE A 85 5.66 -4.91 14.82
C ILE A 85 5.98 -3.45 15.13
N HIS A 86 7.27 -3.19 15.38
CA HIS A 86 7.82 -1.85 15.55
C HIS A 86 8.87 -1.59 14.49
N ALA A 87 8.73 -0.49 13.76
CA ALA A 87 9.63 -0.10 12.68
C ALA A 87 9.67 1.41 12.52
N GLU A 88 10.79 1.92 12.03
CA GLU A 88 10.90 3.32 11.65
C GLU A 88 9.98 3.62 10.44
N PRO A 89 9.31 4.79 10.41
CA PRO A 89 8.56 5.22 9.25
C PRO A 89 9.46 5.29 7.99
N ILE A 90 8.89 4.94 6.83
CA ILE A 90 9.60 5.08 5.57
C ILE A 90 9.84 6.58 5.31
N LEU A 91 11.08 6.93 5.00
CA LEU A 91 11.45 8.31 4.70
C LEU A 91 10.90 8.74 3.34
N PRO A 92 10.46 10.00 3.20
CA PRO A 92 10.04 10.53 1.91
C PRO A 92 11.21 10.61 0.94
N ILE A 93 10.92 10.47 -0.35
CA ILE A 93 11.91 10.66 -1.41
C ILE A 93 12.38 12.12 -1.43
N ARG A 94 13.70 12.32 -1.36
CA ARG A 94 14.35 13.63 -1.51
C ARG A 94 15.00 13.70 -2.88
N TYR A 95 14.70 14.77 -3.62
CA TYR A 95 15.29 15.08 -4.93
C TYR A 95 16.52 15.97 -4.79
#